data_AF-A0A257CRW7-F1
#
_entry.id   AF-A0A257CRW7-F1
#
_cell.length_a   1.000
_cell.length_b   1.000
_cell.length_c   1.000
_cell.angle_alpha   90.00
_cell.angle_beta   90.00
_cell.angle_gamma   90.00
#
_symmetry.space_group_name_H-M   'P 1'
#
loop_
_entity.id
_entity.type
_entity.pdbx_description
1 polymer ?
#
loop_
_entity_poly.entity_id
_entity_poly.type
_entity_poly.pdbx_seq_one_letter_code
_entity_poly.pdbx_strand_id
1 'polypeptide(L)'
;MQKGEKTMPAAIFGAQAAVIMLNRAFNDISPQALVYANQVNVAGSTQESIHAFAVAFGKSFASLSDSALAHRVLANMGLLPDTDLLLGVIDYLSVNREARGLVVLQIGQILSDQEFATGFMAKYAPVAVAWNNEVTNAYTFSATPTNTEPSNAWSPTDLMAMAAGREAAGALTTAVSAVATATAVATALSAATSVSADALASANNAVNAARDAAAAAITAADQYMVLALQTLTSNSDDNQAATFKTSAIAQLNIANAATAVVESITVTAPPSAMALSPASQLAAYEDWAVEPVGVAVQLVGVEVDFAIN
;
A
#
# COMPACT_ATOMS: atom_id res chain seq x y z
N MET A 1 7.92 16.40 -17.26
CA MET A 1 9.03 15.42 -17.28
C MET A 1 8.88 14.55 -16.04
N GLN A 2 8.32 13.34 -16.20
CA GLN A 2 8.21 12.37 -15.11
C GLN A 2 9.62 11.92 -14.72
N LYS A 3 9.99 12.17 -13.47
CA LYS A 3 11.22 11.69 -12.86
C LYS A 3 11.04 10.19 -12.70
N GLY A 4 11.58 9.42 -13.64
CA GLY A 4 11.54 7.96 -13.62
C GLY A 4 12.14 7.46 -12.32
N GLU A 5 11.29 6.92 -11.46
CA GLU A 5 11.72 6.11 -10.33
C GLU A 5 12.43 4.90 -10.92
N LYS A 6 13.76 4.91 -10.79
CA LYS A 6 14.64 3.89 -11.36
C LYS A 6 14.35 2.59 -10.63
N THR A 7 13.62 1.70 -11.27
CA THR A 7 13.51 0.29 -10.89
C THR A 7 14.92 -0.30 -10.83
N MET A 8 15.28 -0.91 -9.71
CA MET A 8 16.53 -1.64 -9.57
C MET A 8 16.18 -3.12 -9.42
N PRO A 9 16.32 -3.93 -10.49
CA PRO A 9 16.29 -5.38 -10.37
C PRO A 9 17.22 -5.83 -9.25
N ALA A 10 16.94 -6.99 -8.63
CA ALA A 10 17.78 -7.56 -7.58
C ALA A 10 19.27 -7.43 -7.92
N ALA A 11 19.99 -6.59 -7.18
CA ALA A 11 21.36 -6.18 -7.54
C ALA A 11 22.42 -7.20 -7.06
N ILE A 12 21.99 -8.22 -6.32
CA ILE A 12 22.84 -9.22 -5.68
C ILE A 12 22.26 -10.62 -5.91
N PHE A 13 23.13 -11.62 -6.02
CA PHE A 13 22.75 -13.01 -6.33
C PHE A 13 23.55 -14.00 -5.48
N GLY A 14 23.20 -15.28 -5.56
CA GLY A 14 23.93 -16.37 -4.91
C GLY A 14 23.87 -16.29 -3.38
N ALA A 15 24.97 -16.69 -2.73
CA ALA A 15 25.05 -16.78 -1.28
C ALA A 15 24.87 -15.41 -0.59
N GLN A 16 25.34 -14.33 -1.21
CA GLN A 16 25.17 -12.98 -0.72
C GLN A 16 23.69 -12.63 -0.59
N ALA A 17 22.91 -12.87 -1.66
CA ALA A 17 21.47 -12.64 -1.66
C ALA A 17 20.77 -13.55 -0.64
N ALA A 18 21.09 -14.84 -0.63
CA ALA A 18 20.44 -15.80 0.25
C ALA A 18 20.63 -15.48 1.74
N VAL A 19 21.86 -15.10 2.14
CA VAL A 19 22.16 -14.69 3.52
C VAL A 19 21.35 -13.46 3.91
N ILE A 20 21.30 -12.43 3.04
CA ILE A 20 20.54 -11.21 3.33
C ILE A 20 19.05 -11.49 3.40
N MET A 21 18.49 -12.18 2.40
CA MET A 21 17.07 -12.53 2.34
C MET A 21 16.64 -13.30 3.59
N LEU A 22 17.44 -14.27 4.06
CA LEU A 22 17.15 -15.04 5.27
C LEU A 22 17.20 -14.16 6.53
N ASN A 23 18.21 -13.31 6.68
CA ASN A 23 18.29 -12.43 7.85
C ASN A 23 17.15 -11.39 7.87
N ARG A 24 16.79 -10.80 6.73
CA ARG A 24 15.64 -9.89 6.63
C ARG A 24 14.33 -10.62 6.89
N ALA A 25 14.08 -11.73 6.21
CA ALA A 25 12.84 -12.48 6.37
C ALA A 25 12.62 -12.97 7.81
N PHE A 26 13.64 -13.56 8.44
CA PHE A 26 13.48 -14.14 9.77
C PHE A 26 13.67 -13.14 10.90
N ASN A 27 14.66 -12.26 10.82
CA ASN A 27 15.07 -11.43 11.95
C ASN A 27 14.78 -9.95 11.75
N ASP A 28 14.46 -9.56 10.52
CA ASP A 28 14.38 -8.17 10.09
C ASP A 28 15.65 -7.33 10.31
N ILE A 29 16.81 -7.99 10.38
CA ILE A 29 18.10 -7.32 10.60
C ILE A 29 18.99 -7.40 9.37
N SER A 30 19.84 -6.41 9.20
CA SER A 30 21.05 -6.53 8.39
C SER A 30 22.20 -6.97 9.30
N PRO A 31 22.81 -8.14 9.08
CA PRO A 31 23.92 -8.60 9.92
C PRO A 31 25.12 -7.64 9.82
N GLN A 32 25.82 -7.45 10.93
CA GLN A 32 27.11 -6.72 10.91
C GLN A 32 28.12 -7.42 9.99
N ALA A 33 29.11 -6.68 9.50
CA ALA A 33 29.93 -7.14 8.39
C ALA A 33 30.69 -8.45 8.66
N LEU A 34 31.18 -8.65 9.87
CA LEU A 34 31.86 -9.90 10.24
C LEU A 34 30.92 -11.10 10.26
N VAL A 35 29.70 -10.93 10.78
CA VAL A 35 28.69 -12.00 10.83
C VAL A 35 28.22 -12.33 9.42
N TYR A 36 27.97 -11.31 8.60
CA TYR A 36 27.62 -11.46 7.20
C TYR A 36 28.69 -12.26 6.42
N ALA A 37 29.95 -11.84 6.51
CA ALA A 37 31.05 -12.52 5.82
C ALA A 37 31.17 -14.00 6.23
N ASN A 38 31.03 -14.28 7.54
CA ASN A 38 31.03 -15.65 8.05
C ASN A 38 29.85 -16.47 7.49
N GLN A 39 28.64 -15.92 7.49
CA GLN A 39 27.46 -16.59 6.97
C GLN A 39 27.56 -16.87 5.46
N VAL A 40 28.08 -15.91 4.68
CA VAL A 40 28.33 -16.11 3.24
C VAL A 40 29.34 -17.22 3.01
N ASN A 41 30.43 -17.26 3.80
CA ASN A 41 31.41 -18.35 3.72
C ASN A 41 30.80 -19.72 4.06
N VAL A 42 29.91 -19.79 5.06
CA VAL A 42 29.21 -21.04 5.41
C VAL A 42 28.20 -21.44 4.33
N ALA A 43 27.51 -20.48 3.72
CA ALA A 43 26.58 -20.73 2.62
C ALA A 43 27.27 -21.26 1.37
N GLY A 44 28.56 -20.97 1.18
CA GLY A 44 29.35 -21.46 0.05
C GLY A 44 28.95 -20.80 -1.27
N SER A 45 29.19 -21.48 -2.39
CA SER A 45 28.94 -20.93 -3.74
C SER A 45 28.08 -21.81 -4.64
N THR A 46 27.72 -23.02 -4.21
CA THR A 46 26.83 -23.91 -4.99
C THR A 46 25.39 -23.77 -4.51
N GLN A 47 24.45 -24.15 -5.37
CA GLN A 47 23.04 -24.11 -5.01
C GLN A 47 22.74 -25.05 -3.84
N GLU A 48 23.35 -26.25 -3.83
CA GLU A 48 23.19 -27.22 -2.76
C GLU A 48 23.71 -26.70 -1.42
N SER A 49 24.86 -25.99 -1.40
CA SER A 49 25.41 -25.44 -0.18
C SER A 49 24.55 -24.29 0.36
N ILE A 50 24.01 -23.45 -0.53
CA ILE A 50 23.08 -22.37 -0.16
C ILE A 50 21.79 -22.96 0.41
N HIS A 51 21.23 -24.01 -0.20
CA HIS A 51 20.05 -24.69 0.32
C HIS A 51 20.32 -25.32 1.69
N ALA A 52 21.46 -25.99 1.86
CA ALA A 52 21.86 -26.57 3.14
C ALA A 52 22.00 -25.50 4.24
N PHE A 53 22.58 -24.35 3.89
CA PHE A 53 22.65 -23.19 4.80
C PHE A 53 21.25 -22.67 5.16
N ALA A 54 20.35 -22.50 4.19
CA ALA A 54 18.98 -22.05 4.45
C ALA A 54 18.25 -23.00 5.41
N VAL A 55 18.34 -24.31 5.18
CA VAL A 55 17.79 -25.33 6.08
C VAL A 55 18.39 -25.20 7.48
N ALA A 56 19.72 -25.08 7.61
CA ALA A 56 20.39 -24.93 8.90
C ALA A 56 19.98 -23.63 9.62
N PHE A 57 19.93 -22.50 8.91
CA PHE A 57 19.49 -21.21 9.43
C PHE A 57 18.07 -21.29 10.00
N GLY A 58 17.17 -21.93 9.25
CA GLY A 58 15.80 -22.13 9.66
C GLY A 58 15.65 -22.91 10.96
N LYS A 59 16.61 -23.76 11.36
CA LYS A 59 16.54 -24.56 12.60
C LYS A 59 16.52 -23.69 13.87
N SER A 60 17.11 -22.50 13.84
CA SER A 60 17.12 -21.57 14.97
C SER A 60 15.73 -21.11 15.41
N PHE A 61 14.71 -21.30 14.57
CA PHE A 61 13.33 -20.92 14.83
C PHE A 61 12.44 -22.11 15.24
N ALA A 62 13.02 -23.21 15.74
CA ALA A 62 12.32 -24.50 15.96
C ALA A 62 11.21 -24.44 16.99
N SER A 63 11.31 -23.47 17.89
CA SER A 63 10.30 -23.17 18.89
C SER A 63 9.06 -22.47 18.32
N LEU A 64 9.12 -21.84 17.14
CA LEU A 64 7.96 -21.19 16.55
C LEU A 64 7.01 -22.20 15.91
N SER A 65 5.71 -22.00 16.09
CA SER A 65 4.69 -22.70 15.31
C SER A 65 4.75 -22.26 13.85
N ASP A 66 4.19 -23.07 12.94
CA ASP A 66 4.19 -22.78 11.51
C ASP A 66 3.39 -21.48 11.22
N SER A 67 2.30 -21.24 11.95
CA SER A 67 1.55 -19.98 11.92
C SER A 67 2.35 -18.78 12.41
N ALA A 68 3.04 -18.88 13.55
CA ALA A 68 3.86 -17.79 14.07
C ALA A 68 5.02 -17.46 13.14
N LEU A 69 5.64 -18.49 12.55
CA LEU A 69 6.72 -18.31 11.59
C LEU A 69 6.20 -17.67 10.30
N ALA A 70 5.09 -18.15 9.73
CA ALA A 70 4.49 -17.59 8.52
C ALA A 70 4.15 -16.11 8.69
N HIS A 71 3.49 -15.74 9.79
CA HIS A 71 3.18 -14.35 10.10
C HIS A 71 4.44 -13.48 10.14
N ARG A 72 5.47 -13.94 10.85
CA ARG A 72 6.72 -13.20 11.01
C ARG A 72 7.41 -12.95 9.67
N VAL A 73 7.60 -13.99 8.86
CA VAL A 73 8.33 -13.86 7.60
C VAL A 73 7.55 -13.06 6.56
N LEU A 74 6.22 -13.23 6.50
CA LEU A 74 5.38 -12.45 5.58
C LEU A 74 5.27 -10.99 6.01
N ALA A 75 5.22 -10.70 7.32
CA ALA A 75 5.27 -9.33 7.82
C ALA A 75 6.59 -8.65 7.42
N ASN A 76 7.72 -9.32 7.66
CA ASN A 76 9.05 -8.79 7.34
C ASN A 76 9.28 -8.60 5.83
N MET A 77 8.63 -9.42 4.99
CA MET A 77 8.65 -9.26 3.54
C MET A 77 7.61 -8.24 3.02
N GLY A 78 6.76 -7.68 3.88
CA GLY A 78 5.70 -6.74 3.48
C GLY A 78 4.53 -7.38 2.72
N LEU A 79 4.32 -8.70 2.90
CA LEU A 79 3.30 -9.49 2.21
C LEU A 79 1.97 -9.60 2.96
N LEU A 80 1.91 -9.13 4.21
CA LEU A 80 0.65 -9.00 4.96
C LEU A 80 -0.06 -7.69 4.60
N PRO A 81 -1.41 -7.64 4.63
CA PRO A 81 -2.35 -8.60 5.26
C PRO A 81 -2.96 -9.68 4.34
N ASP A 82 -2.26 -10.17 3.30
CA ASP A 82 -2.79 -11.21 2.39
C ASP A 82 -3.10 -12.54 3.13
N THR A 83 -4.38 -12.74 3.45
CA THR A 83 -4.85 -13.86 4.28
C THR A 83 -4.76 -15.20 3.55
N ASP A 84 -5.06 -15.23 2.26
CA ASP A 84 -4.97 -16.45 1.44
C ASP A 84 -3.52 -16.90 1.31
N LEU A 85 -2.60 -15.94 1.09
CA LEU A 85 -1.17 -16.21 1.07
C LEU A 85 -0.67 -16.72 2.43
N LEU A 86 -1.11 -16.09 3.53
CA LEU A 86 -0.75 -16.53 4.88
C LEU A 86 -1.16 -17.99 5.13
N LEU A 87 -2.41 -18.35 4.83
CA LEU A 87 -2.89 -19.73 5.00
C LEU A 87 -2.10 -20.72 4.13
N GLY A 88 -1.85 -20.38 2.87
CA GLY A 88 -1.06 -21.21 1.96
C GLY A 88 0.38 -21.42 2.45
N VAL A 89 1.01 -20.39 3.02
CA VAL A 89 2.36 -20.50 3.58
C VAL A 89 2.37 -21.34 4.86
N ILE A 90 1.36 -21.23 5.71
CA ILE A 90 1.22 -22.09 6.91
C ILE A 90 1.16 -23.56 6.51
N ASP A 91 0.30 -23.90 5.56
CA ASP A 91 0.14 -25.27 5.06
C ASP A 91 1.47 -25.77 4.46
N TYR A 92 2.12 -24.94 3.64
CA TYR A 92 3.38 -25.31 3.01
C TYR A 92 4.53 -25.51 4.02
N LEU A 93 4.62 -24.67 5.06
CA LEU A 93 5.59 -24.82 6.14
C LEU A 93 5.32 -26.09 6.96
N SER A 94 4.06 -26.45 7.20
CA SER A 94 3.69 -27.63 7.99
C SER A 94 4.18 -28.94 7.33
N VAL A 95 4.11 -29.02 6.00
CA VAL A 95 4.59 -30.18 5.22
C VAL A 95 6.12 -30.19 5.11
N ASN A 96 6.76 -29.01 5.16
CA ASN A 96 8.20 -28.84 4.96
C ASN A 96 8.92 -28.43 6.26
N ARG A 97 8.47 -28.91 7.42
CA ARG A 97 8.92 -28.43 8.74
C ARG A 97 10.44 -28.50 8.92
N GLU A 98 11.09 -29.54 8.40
CA GLU A 98 12.56 -29.70 8.47
C GLU A 98 13.32 -28.75 7.53
N ALA A 99 12.67 -28.28 6.47
CA ALA A 99 13.25 -27.45 5.41
C ALA A 99 12.66 -26.03 5.36
N ARG A 100 11.95 -25.60 6.40
CA ARG A 100 11.28 -24.29 6.44
C ARG A 100 12.18 -23.08 6.13
N GLY A 101 13.47 -23.14 6.44
CA GLY A 101 14.40 -22.08 6.06
C GLY A 101 14.60 -21.98 4.54
N LEU A 102 14.61 -23.12 3.85
CA LEU A 102 14.60 -23.15 2.39
C LEU A 102 13.27 -22.63 1.82
N VAL A 103 12.14 -23.00 2.44
CA VAL A 103 10.82 -22.46 2.05
C VAL A 103 10.81 -20.93 2.10
N VAL A 104 11.28 -20.36 3.20
CA VAL A 104 11.31 -18.89 3.37
C VAL A 104 12.27 -18.23 2.36
N LEU A 105 13.43 -18.84 2.09
CA LEU A 105 14.33 -18.36 1.05
C LEU A 105 13.64 -18.38 -0.33
N GLN A 106 12.93 -19.45 -0.67
CA GLN A 106 12.19 -19.57 -1.93
C GLN A 106 11.11 -18.50 -2.06
N ILE A 107 10.36 -18.21 -0.99
CA ILE A 107 9.34 -17.14 -1.01
C ILE A 107 10.01 -15.78 -1.27
N GLY A 108 11.12 -15.49 -0.60
CA GLY A 108 11.87 -14.24 -0.81
C GLY A 108 12.39 -14.10 -2.24
N GLN A 109 12.87 -15.19 -2.84
CA GLN A 109 13.33 -15.22 -4.24
C GLN A 109 12.17 -15.06 -5.23
N ILE A 110 11.05 -15.77 -5.02
CA ILE A 110 9.85 -15.64 -5.85
C ILE A 110 9.34 -14.21 -5.82
N LEU A 111 9.28 -13.59 -4.62
CA LEU A 111 8.87 -12.20 -4.45
C LEU A 111 9.80 -11.26 -5.22
N SER A 112 11.13 -11.46 -5.13
CA SER A 112 12.11 -10.67 -5.88
C SER A 112 11.87 -10.68 -7.39
N ASP A 113 11.31 -11.76 -7.95
CA ASP A 113 11.02 -11.89 -9.38
C ASP A 113 9.66 -11.27 -9.79
N GLN A 114 8.85 -10.77 -8.84
CA GLN A 114 7.50 -10.23 -9.12
C GLN A 114 7.46 -8.73 -9.47
N GLU A 115 8.58 -8.02 -9.61
CA GLU A 115 8.59 -6.54 -9.84
C GLU A 115 7.76 -6.07 -11.04
N PHE A 116 7.60 -6.92 -12.05
CA PHE A 116 6.84 -6.65 -13.26
C PHE A 116 5.62 -7.56 -13.40
N ALA A 117 5.15 -8.14 -12.29
CA ALA A 117 3.99 -9.01 -12.30
C ALA A 117 2.76 -8.27 -12.83
N THR A 118 1.98 -8.96 -13.65
CA THR A 118 0.73 -8.44 -14.23
C THR A 118 -0.43 -9.39 -13.94
N GLY A 119 -1.66 -8.98 -14.28
CA GLY A 119 -2.86 -9.78 -14.04
C GLY A 119 -3.08 -10.03 -12.54
N PHE A 120 -3.41 -11.27 -12.17
CA PHE A 120 -3.70 -11.65 -10.78
C PHE A 120 -2.49 -11.54 -9.83
N MET A 121 -1.28 -11.53 -10.37
CA MET A 121 -0.03 -11.36 -9.61
C MET A 121 0.39 -9.90 -9.48
N ALA A 122 -0.27 -8.96 -10.17
CA ALA A 122 0.07 -7.54 -10.15
C ALA A 122 0.08 -6.93 -8.74
N LYS A 123 -0.73 -7.48 -7.82
CA LYS A 123 -0.74 -7.08 -6.40
C LYS A 123 0.62 -7.23 -5.71
N TYR A 124 1.50 -8.12 -6.19
CA TYR A 124 2.82 -8.34 -5.60
C TYR A 124 3.91 -7.43 -6.17
N ALA A 125 3.69 -6.78 -7.32
CA ALA A 125 4.72 -5.98 -7.98
C ALA A 125 5.25 -4.81 -7.11
N PRO A 126 4.41 -4.00 -6.42
CA PRO A 126 4.92 -2.96 -5.54
C PRO A 126 5.71 -3.51 -4.34
N VAL A 127 5.28 -4.64 -3.79
CA VAL A 127 5.94 -5.29 -2.65
C VAL A 127 7.28 -5.90 -3.07
N ALA A 128 7.36 -6.47 -4.27
CA ALA A 128 8.59 -7.00 -4.85
C ALA A 128 9.67 -5.92 -5.00
N VAL A 129 9.30 -4.74 -5.52
CA VAL A 129 10.21 -3.60 -5.63
C VAL A 129 10.71 -3.16 -4.25
N ALA A 130 9.81 -3.07 -3.26
CA ALA A 130 10.18 -2.73 -1.89
C ALA A 130 11.13 -3.75 -1.28
N TRP A 131 10.85 -5.05 -1.47
CA TRP A 131 11.69 -6.14 -1.01
C TRP A 131 13.08 -6.14 -1.65
N ASN A 132 13.19 -5.91 -2.96
CA ASN A 132 14.48 -5.85 -3.64
C ASN A 132 15.32 -4.65 -3.22
N ASN A 133 14.68 -3.50 -2.96
CA ASN A 133 15.35 -2.35 -2.36
C ASN A 133 15.84 -2.66 -0.95
N GLU A 134 15.03 -3.32 -0.12
CA GLU A 134 15.41 -3.71 1.24
C GLU A 134 16.62 -4.67 1.23
N VAL A 135 16.58 -5.72 0.40
CA VAL A 135 17.68 -6.67 0.23
C VAL A 135 18.96 -5.97 -0.25
N THR A 136 18.85 -5.02 -1.18
CA THR A 136 20.00 -4.25 -1.69
C THR A 136 20.60 -3.34 -0.61
N ASN A 137 19.75 -2.66 0.16
CA ASN A 137 20.18 -1.79 1.26
C ASN A 137 20.84 -2.61 2.38
N ALA A 138 20.23 -3.73 2.76
CA ALA A 138 20.75 -4.63 3.78
C ALA A 138 22.10 -5.23 3.37
N TYR A 139 22.28 -5.59 2.09
CA TYR A 139 23.58 -5.98 1.57
C TYR A 139 24.60 -4.85 1.66
N THR A 140 24.25 -3.64 1.22
CA THR A 140 25.17 -2.48 1.27
C THR A 140 25.64 -2.21 2.69
N PHE A 141 24.73 -2.29 3.66
CA PHE A 141 25.06 -2.21 5.08
C PHE A 141 26.00 -3.35 5.50
N SER A 142 25.61 -4.60 5.23
CA SER A 142 26.33 -5.79 5.70
C SER A 142 27.69 -5.97 5.03
N ALA A 143 27.88 -5.47 3.81
CA ALA A 143 29.16 -5.52 3.11
C ALA A 143 30.14 -4.42 3.55
N THR A 144 29.68 -3.43 4.33
CA THR A 144 30.48 -2.30 4.78
C THR A 144 31.27 -2.66 6.06
N PRO A 145 32.62 -2.77 6.02
CA PRO A 145 33.41 -3.31 7.14
C PRO A 145 33.35 -2.48 8.43
N THR A 146 32.99 -1.20 8.35
CA THR A 146 32.86 -0.32 9.53
C THR A 146 31.56 -0.54 10.30
N ASN A 147 30.60 -1.31 9.77
CA ASN A 147 29.38 -1.67 10.48
C ASN A 147 29.67 -2.86 11.38
N THR A 148 30.04 -2.56 12.62
CA THR A 148 30.44 -3.55 13.63
C THR A 148 29.31 -4.04 14.51
N GLU A 149 28.13 -3.44 14.38
CA GLU A 149 26.89 -3.85 15.05
C GLU A 149 25.84 -4.17 13.99
N PRO A 150 24.88 -5.08 14.27
CA PRO A 150 23.75 -5.29 13.37
C PRO A 150 23.03 -3.96 13.15
N SER A 151 22.43 -3.76 11.98
CA SER A 151 21.52 -2.61 11.84
C SER A 151 20.46 -2.73 12.93
N ASN A 152 20.26 -1.67 13.72
CA ASN A 152 19.09 -1.55 14.58
C ASN A 152 17.86 -1.72 13.69
N ALA A 153 17.33 -2.94 13.71
CA ALA A 153 16.11 -3.24 12.99
C ALA A 153 14.98 -2.50 13.68
N TRP A 154 14.17 -1.85 12.86
CA TRP A 154 12.78 -1.64 13.17
C TRP A 154 12.24 -2.97 13.71
N SER A 155 11.63 -2.96 14.88
CA SER A 155 10.98 -4.15 15.42
C SER A 155 9.97 -4.70 14.40
N PRO A 156 9.63 -6.00 14.43
CA PRO A 156 8.54 -6.51 13.60
C PRO A 156 7.24 -5.69 13.70
N THR A 157 6.98 -5.09 14.87
CA THR A 157 5.85 -4.17 15.09
C THR A 157 5.97 -2.88 14.29
N ASP A 158 7.17 -2.31 14.17
CA ASP A 158 7.43 -1.14 13.34
C ASP A 158 7.17 -1.43 11.88
N LEU A 159 7.65 -2.57 11.37
CA LEU A 159 7.42 -2.95 9.99
C LEU A 159 5.95 -3.14 9.67
N MET A 160 5.19 -3.74 10.60
CA MET A 160 3.74 -3.85 10.46
C MET A 160 3.09 -2.45 10.42
N ALA A 161 3.52 -1.53 11.27
CA ALA A 161 3.05 -0.14 11.24
C ALA A 161 3.41 0.54 9.91
N MET A 162 4.63 0.38 9.39
CA MET A 162 5.03 0.93 8.09
C MET A 162 4.22 0.35 6.93
N ALA A 163 4.00 -0.96 6.92
CA ALA A 163 3.21 -1.63 5.89
C ALA A 163 1.76 -1.13 5.89
N ALA A 164 1.14 -1.07 7.07
CA ALA A 164 -0.20 -0.52 7.23
C ALA A 164 -0.27 0.97 6.86
N GLY A 165 0.77 1.75 7.17
CA GLY A 165 0.86 3.15 6.76
C GLY A 165 0.93 3.35 5.23
N ARG A 166 1.57 2.42 4.51
CA ARG A 166 1.58 2.42 3.04
C ARG A 166 0.21 2.01 2.47
N GLU A 167 -0.41 0.99 3.03
CA GLU A 167 -1.75 0.55 2.63
C GLU A 167 -2.78 1.67 2.82
N ALA A 168 -2.76 2.32 3.98
CA ALA A 168 -3.64 3.44 4.28
C ALA A 168 -3.40 4.66 3.37
N ALA A 169 -2.14 4.96 3.00
CA ALA A 169 -1.83 5.99 2.00
C ALA A 169 -2.35 5.65 0.59
N GLY A 170 -2.25 4.38 0.17
CA GLY A 170 -2.78 3.90 -1.10
C GLY A 170 -4.31 3.95 -1.15
N ALA A 171 -4.98 3.50 -0.09
CA ALA A 171 -6.42 3.59 0.06
C ALA A 171 -6.90 5.04 0.04
N LEU A 172 -6.17 5.95 0.71
CA LEU A 172 -6.47 7.37 0.72
C LEU A 172 -6.35 8.01 -0.67
N THR A 173 -5.31 7.67 -1.43
CA THR A 173 -5.13 8.16 -2.81
C THR A 173 -6.29 7.74 -3.71
N THR A 174 -6.75 6.49 -3.54
CA THR A 174 -7.91 5.94 -4.26
C THR A 174 -9.19 6.68 -3.87
N ALA A 175 -9.42 6.90 -2.57
CA ALA A 175 -10.57 7.64 -2.07
C ALA A 175 -10.62 9.06 -2.63
N VAL A 176 -9.52 9.83 -2.54
CA VAL A 176 -9.46 11.22 -3.04
C VAL A 176 -9.76 11.28 -4.54
N SER A 177 -9.21 10.36 -5.34
CA SER A 177 -9.47 10.31 -6.78
C SER A 177 -10.92 9.96 -7.11
N ALA A 178 -11.53 9.05 -6.34
CA ALA A 178 -12.94 8.70 -6.48
C ALA A 178 -13.87 9.87 -6.07
N VAL A 179 -13.56 10.58 -4.99
CA VAL A 179 -14.30 11.79 -4.57
C VAL A 179 -14.22 12.88 -5.63
N ALA A 180 -13.04 13.13 -6.20
CA ALA A 180 -12.86 14.11 -7.28
C ALA A 180 -13.71 13.75 -8.51
N THR A 181 -13.74 12.47 -8.88
CA THR A 181 -14.58 11.97 -9.97
C THR A 181 -16.07 12.16 -9.68
N ALA A 182 -16.54 11.75 -8.49
CA ALA A 182 -17.92 11.91 -8.08
C ALA A 182 -18.36 13.39 -8.08
N THR A 183 -17.50 14.28 -7.59
CA THR A 183 -17.73 15.73 -7.57
C THR A 183 -17.83 16.30 -8.98
N ALA A 184 -16.92 15.91 -9.88
CA ALA A 184 -16.94 16.35 -11.27
C ALA A 184 -18.21 15.91 -12.00
N VAL A 185 -18.62 14.65 -11.82
CA VAL A 185 -19.84 14.12 -12.43
C VAL A 185 -21.09 14.78 -11.85
N ALA A 186 -21.17 15.00 -10.54
CA ALA A 186 -22.29 15.71 -9.91
C ALA A 186 -22.39 17.17 -10.38
N THR A 187 -21.25 17.85 -10.52
CA THR A 187 -21.20 19.22 -11.06
C THR A 187 -21.69 19.26 -12.50
N ALA A 188 -21.21 18.35 -13.34
CA ALA A 188 -21.67 18.23 -14.73
C ALA A 188 -23.17 17.96 -14.80
N LEU A 189 -23.70 17.12 -13.92
CA LEU A 189 -25.14 16.84 -13.83
C LEU A 189 -25.96 18.08 -13.44
N SER A 190 -25.48 18.87 -12.48
CA SER A 190 -26.14 20.11 -12.04
C SER A 190 -26.13 21.22 -13.10
N ALA A 191 -25.12 21.23 -13.97
CA ALA A 191 -24.98 22.18 -15.06
C ALA A 191 -25.74 21.75 -16.34
N ALA A 192 -26.21 20.51 -16.40
CA ALA A 192 -26.85 19.97 -17.58
C ALA A 192 -28.26 20.57 -17.76
N THR A 193 -28.53 21.06 -18.97
CA THR A 193 -29.86 21.56 -19.37
C THR A 193 -30.88 20.45 -19.60
N SER A 194 -30.39 19.23 -19.87
CA SER A 194 -31.19 18.00 -19.94
C SER A 194 -30.37 16.84 -19.38
N VAL A 195 -31.01 15.94 -18.64
CA VAL A 195 -30.36 14.80 -17.99
C VAL A 195 -30.98 13.51 -18.51
N SER A 196 -30.15 12.61 -19.03
CA SER A 196 -30.58 11.26 -19.37
C SER A 196 -30.58 10.36 -18.12
N ALA A 197 -31.37 9.30 -18.15
CA ALA A 197 -31.34 8.28 -17.10
C ALA A 197 -29.92 7.67 -16.93
N ASP A 198 -29.18 7.52 -18.03
CA ASP A 198 -27.81 7.00 -18.03
C ASP A 198 -26.82 7.94 -17.34
N ALA A 199 -26.97 9.26 -17.53
CA ALA A 199 -26.15 10.25 -16.84
C ALA A 199 -26.42 10.25 -15.33
N LEU A 200 -27.69 10.13 -14.93
CA LEU A 200 -28.08 10.00 -13.53
C LEU A 200 -27.54 8.71 -12.89
N ALA A 201 -27.64 7.58 -13.61
CA ALA A 201 -27.09 6.30 -13.17
C ALA A 201 -25.56 6.35 -13.02
N SER A 202 -24.87 6.99 -13.97
CA SER A 202 -23.41 7.17 -13.94
C SER A 202 -22.97 8.02 -12.74
N ALA A 203 -23.71 9.10 -12.44
CA ALA A 203 -23.47 9.93 -11.26
C ALA A 203 -23.64 9.14 -9.95
N ASN A 204 -24.73 8.38 -9.85
CA ASN A 204 -24.97 7.52 -8.68
C ASN A 204 -23.88 6.46 -8.50
N ASN A 205 -23.44 5.83 -9.59
CA ASN A 205 -22.35 4.84 -9.55
C ASN A 205 -21.02 5.48 -9.10
N ALA A 206 -20.69 6.68 -9.57
CA ALA A 206 -19.49 7.40 -9.15
C ALA A 206 -19.54 7.77 -7.66
N VAL A 207 -20.68 8.22 -7.15
CA VAL A 207 -20.87 8.51 -5.71
C VAL A 207 -20.75 7.25 -4.85
N ASN A 208 -21.34 6.14 -5.28
CA ASN A 208 -21.21 4.86 -4.55
C ASN A 208 -19.76 4.36 -4.53
N ALA A 209 -19.05 4.42 -5.67
CA ALA A 209 -17.64 4.06 -5.74
C ALA A 209 -16.77 4.95 -4.82
N ALA A 210 -17.07 6.25 -4.74
CA ALA A 210 -16.39 7.16 -3.83
C ALA A 210 -16.68 6.82 -2.35
N ARG A 211 -17.90 6.42 -2.02
CA ARG A 211 -18.28 5.97 -0.66
C ARG A 211 -17.52 4.71 -0.26
N ASP A 212 -17.48 3.71 -1.14
CA ASP A 212 -16.78 2.45 -0.89
C ASP A 212 -15.26 2.68 -0.71
N ALA A 213 -14.67 3.52 -1.56
CA ALA A 213 -13.25 3.88 -1.45
C ALA A 213 -12.93 4.65 -0.17
N ALA A 214 -13.80 5.58 0.25
CA ALA A 214 -13.64 6.31 1.50
C ALA A 214 -13.74 5.39 2.74
N ALA A 215 -14.68 4.44 2.74
CA ALA A 215 -14.82 3.44 3.81
C ALA A 215 -13.59 2.52 3.91
N ALA A 216 -13.03 2.10 2.76
CA ALA A 216 -11.78 1.34 2.71
C ALA A 216 -10.59 2.14 3.28
N ALA A 217 -10.50 3.44 2.96
CA ALA A 217 -9.47 4.32 3.49
C ALA A 217 -9.55 4.49 5.02
N ILE A 218 -10.76 4.61 5.59
CA ILE A 218 -10.96 4.63 7.05
C ILE A 218 -10.48 3.33 7.67
N THR A 219 -10.89 2.18 7.12
CA THR A 219 -10.51 0.86 7.64
C THR A 219 -9.00 0.68 7.67
N ALA A 220 -8.31 1.06 6.58
CA ALA A 220 -6.86 0.98 6.51
C ALA A 220 -6.18 1.96 7.49
N ALA A 221 -6.69 3.18 7.63
CA ALA A 221 -6.15 4.17 8.58
C ALA A 221 -6.31 3.72 10.04
N ASP A 222 -7.43 3.10 10.39
CA ASP A 222 -7.66 2.52 11.72
C ASP A 222 -6.70 1.36 12.01
N GLN A 223 -6.46 0.49 11.03
CA GLN A 223 -5.47 -0.59 11.16
C GLN A 223 -4.06 -0.03 11.36
N TYR A 224 -3.69 1.00 10.59
CA TYR A 224 -2.42 1.69 10.78
C TYR A 224 -2.30 2.30 12.18
N MET A 225 -3.37 2.93 12.68
CA MET A 225 -3.42 3.46 14.04
C MET A 225 -3.17 2.38 15.09
N VAL A 226 -3.86 1.25 15.01
CA VAL A 226 -3.71 0.13 15.95
C VAL A 226 -2.25 -0.36 15.97
N LEU A 227 -1.64 -0.53 14.80
CA LEU A 227 -0.27 -1.01 14.70
C LEU A 227 0.74 0.03 15.17
N ALA A 228 0.54 1.31 14.86
CA ALA A 228 1.36 2.41 15.38
C ALA A 228 1.30 2.51 16.91
N LEU A 229 0.15 2.24 17.53
CA LEU A 229 0.03 2.17 18.99
C LEU A 229 0.77 0.96 19.58
N GLN A 230 0.76 -0.18 18.90
CA GLN A 230 1.52 -1.36 19.33
C GLN A 230 3.03 -1.07 19.31
N THR A 231 3.51 -0.27 18.36
CA THR A 231 4.91 0.17 18.28
C THR A 231 5.36 0.93 19.53
N LEU A 232 4.49 1.79 20.08
CA LEU A 232 4.73 2.53 21.34
C LEU A 232 4.94 1.58 22.53
N THR A 233 4.34 0.40 22.51
CA THR A 233 4.44 -0.57 23.60
C THR A 233 5.62 -1.53 23.47
N SER A 234 6.22 -1.67 22.28
CA SER A 234 7.27 -2.65 22.00
C SER A 234 8.68 -2.09 21.91
N ASN A 235 8.86 -0.77 21.73
CA ASN A 235 10.16 -0.15 21.50
C ASN A 235 10.58 0.86 22.57
N SER A 236 11.90 1.06 22.70
CA SER A 236 12.51 2.09 23.54
C SER A 236 12.81 3.41 22.80
N ASP A 237 12.43 3.53 21.51
CA ASP A 237 12.59 4.76 20.71
C ASP A 237 11.24 5.47 20.54
N ASP A 238 10.93 6.33 21.51
CA ASP A 238 9.67 7.06 21.61
C ASP A 238 9.39 7.99 20.42
N ASN A 239 10.44 8.47 19.72
CA ASN A 239 10.30 9.43 18.64
C ASN A 239 9.68 8.78 17.39
N GLN A 240 10.11 7.57 17.08
CA GLN A 240 9.65 6.84 15.90
C GLN A 240 8.19 6.40 16.02
N ALA A 241 7.81 5.88 17.19
CA ALA A 241 6.44 5.54 17.49
C ALA A 241 5.52 6.78 17.50
N ALA A 242 6.01 7.93 17.97
CA ALA A 242 5.30 9.21 17.88
C ALA A 242 5.10 9.67 16.42
N THR A 243 6.08 9.45 15.54
CA THR A 243 5.93 9.73 14.10
C THR A 243 4.83 8.87 13.49
N PHE A 244 4.83 7.55 13.70
CA PHE A 244 3.79 6.67 13.16
C PHE A 244 2.39 7.03 13.64
N LYS A 245 2.25 7.33 14.93
CA LYS A 245 0.97 7.80 15.48
C LYS A 245 0.51 9.09 14.80
N THR A 246 1.40 10.06 14.65
CA THR A 246 1.07 11.34 14.01
C THR A 246 0.62 11.15 12.57
N SER A 247 1.33 10.31 11.81
CA SER A 247 0.97 9.95 10.43
C SER A 247 -0.36 9.22 10.35
N ALA A 248 -0.63 8.26 11.24
CA ALA A 248 -1.91 7.56 11.29
C ALA A 248 -3.09 8.50 11.59
N ILE A 249 -2.92 9.45 12.53
CA ILE A 249 -3.95 10.46 12.85
C ILE A 249 -4.23 11.33 11.62
N ALA A 250 -3.18 11.78 10.94
CA ALA A 250 -3.33 12.60 9.74
C ALA A 250 -4.12 11.85 8.65
N GLN A 251 -3.77 10.59 8.38
CA GLN A 251 -4.47 9.78 7.38
C GLN A 251 -5.94 9.54 7.74
N LEU A 252 -6.24 9.24 9.00
CA LEU A 252 -7.63 9.08 9.49
C LEU A 252 -8.44 10.37 9.32
N ASN A 253 -7.86 11.52 9.64
CA ASN A 253 -8.53 12.82 9.46
C ASN A 253 -8.85 13.10 7.99
N ILE A 254 -7.95 12.79 7.06
CA ILE A 254 -8.19 12.98 5.63
C ILE A 254 -9.26 12.00 5.12
N ALA A 255 -9.23 10.73 5.57
CA ALA A 255 -10.26 9.74 5.21
C ALA A 255 -11.67 10.15 5.69
N ASN A 256 -11.77 10.69 6.91
CA ASN A 256 -13.01 11.26 7.43
C ASN A 256 -13.47 12.49 6.63
N ALA A 257 -12.55 13.37 6.24
CA ALA A 257 -12.88 14.52 5.41
C ALA A 257 -13.38 14.10 4.01
N ALA A 258 -12.77 13.08 3.39
CA ALA A 258 -13.24 12.52 2.13
C ALA A 258 -14.66 11.95 2.25
N THR A 259 -14.95 11.24 3.34
CA THR A 259 -16.30 10.73 3.64
C THR A 259 -17.32 11.85 3.75
N ALA A 260 -17.01 12.92 4.50
CA ALA A 260 -17.89 14.07 4.64
C ALA A 260 -18.18 14.76 3.30
N VAL A 261 -17.18 14.86 2.41
CA VAL A 261 -17.39 15.39 1.05
C VAL A 261 -18.35 14.48 0.28
N VAL A 262 -18.15 13.16 0.28
CA VAL A 262 -19.03 12.21 -0.43
C VAL A 262 -20.47 12.30 0.09
N GLU A 263 -20.67 12.40 1.41
CA GLU A 263 -21.99 12.53 2.03
C GLU A 263 -22.69 13.85 1.67
N SER A 264 -21.92 14.90 1.34
CA SER A 264 -22.46 16.18 0.86
C SER A 264 -22.88 16.16 -0.61
N ILE A 265 -22.42 15.17 -1.40
CA ILE A 265 -22.75 15.08 -2.83
C ILE A 265 -24.22 14.66 -2.96
N THR A 266 -25.05 15.56 -3.47
CA THR A 266 -26.43 15.28 -3.81
C THR A 266 -26.56 15.04 -5.30
N VAL A 267 -27.08 13.87 -5.66
CA VAL A 267 -27.40 13.53 -7.06
C VAL A 267 -28.90 13.72 -7.23
N THR A 268 -29.29 14.87 -7.76
CA THR A 268 -30.70 15.17 -8.07
C THR A 268 -30.82 15.64 -9.51
N ALA A 269 -31.88 15.18 -10.19
CA ALA A 269 -32.20 15.68 -11.52
C ALA A 269 -32.67 17.15 -11.41
N PRO A 270 -32.27 18.04 -12.34
CA PRO A 270 -32.76 19.41 -12.32
C PRO A 270 -34.29 19.45 -12.47
N PRO A 271 -35.00 20.41 -11.86
CA PRO A 271 -36.47 20.52 -11.91
C PRO A 271 -37.02 20.55 -13.34
N SER A 272 -36.23 21.06 -14.28
CA SER A 272 -36.55 21.16 -15.72
C SER A 272 -36.54 19.82 -16.46
N ALA A 273 -36.07 18.74 -15.83
CA ALA A 273 -36.05 17.39 -16.41
C ALA A 273 -37.34 16.58 -16.15
N MET A 274 -38.32 17.12 -15.41
CA MET A 274 -39.68 16.58 -15.43
C MET A 274 -40.32 16.89 -16.78
N ALA A 275 -40.10 15.98 -17.73
CA ALA A 275 -40.75 15.83 -19.03
C ALA A 275 -41.83 16.88 -19.36
N LEU A 276 -41.46 17.91 -20.12
CA LEU A 276 -42.44 18.45 -21.06
C LEU A 276 -42.79 17.29 -21.99
N SER A 277 -44.06 16.87 -21.98
CA SER A 277 -44.58 15.93 -22.97
C SER A 277 -44.21 16.41 -24.39
N PRO A 278 -44.07 15.53 -25.39
CA PRO A 278 -43.79 15.93 -26.77
C PRO A 278 -44.74 17.02 -27.30
N ALA A 279 -45.97 17.10 -26.78
CA ALA A 279 -46.96 18.13 -27.13
C ALA A 279 -46.59 19.54 -26.65
N SER A 280 -45.77 19.67 -25.61
CA SER A 280 -45.40 20.96 -24.99
C SER A 280 -44.12 21.58 -25.57
N GLN A 281 -43.30 20.81 -26.30
CA GLN A 281 -42.09 21.33 -26.95
C GLN A 281 -42.38 22.09 -28.25
N LEU A 282 -43.52 21.80 -28.90
CA LEU A 282 -43.92 22.49 -30.14
C LEU A 282 -44.52 23.88 -29.89
N ALA A 283 -45.08 24.14 -28.69
CA ALA A 283 -45.73 25.40 -28.37
C ALA A 283 -44.77 26.50 -27.88
N ALA A 284 -43.58 26.14 -27.38
CA ALA A 284 -42.63 27.09 -26.78
C ALA A 284 -41.63 27.68 -27.80
N TYR A 285 -41.64 27.25 -29.06
CA TYR A 285 -40.69 27.72 -30.08
C TYR A 285 -41.20 28.93 -30.90
N GLU A 286 -42.47 29.31 -30.78
CA GLU A 286 -43.05 30.42 -31.56
C GLU A 286 -43.09 31.77 -30.81
N ASP A 287 -42.78 31.83 -29.52
CA ASP A 287 -42.96 33.05 -28.74
C ASP A 287 -41.87 33.24 -27.68
N TRP A 288 -40.72 33.80 -28.09
CA TRP A 288 -40.10 34.96 -27.45
C TRP A 288 -38.64 35.17 -27.91
N ALA A 289 -38.41 36.30 -28.55
CA ALA A 289 -37.13 36.99 -28.50
C ALA A 289 -37.02 37.70 -27.12
N VAL A 290 -35.83 37.74 -26.52
CA VAL A 290 -35.25 38.87 -25.73
C VAL A 290 -33.89 38.47 -25.08
N GLU A 291 -33.06 39.49 -24.90
CA GLU A 291 -31.60 39.63 -24.72
C GLU A 291 -30.87 39.04 -23.48
N PRO A 292 -29.52 39.00 -23.50
CA PRO A 292 -28.71 38.43 -22.40
C PRO A 292 -28.37 39.47 -21.32
N VAL A 293 -28.48 39.08 -20.04
CA VAL A 293 -27.88 39.79 -18.90
C VAL A 293 -26.95 38.83 -18.18
N GLY A 294 -25.65 39.16 -18.16
CA GLY A 294 -24.63 38.40 -17.47
C GLY A 294 -24.54 38.72 -15.99
N VAL A 295 -24.11 37.73 -15.20
CA VAL A 295 -23.41 37.92 -13.93
C VAL A 295 -22.43 36.76 -13.75
N ALA A 296 -21.14 37.06 -13.65
CA ALA A 296 -20.10 36.13 -13.23
C ALA A 296 -20.05 36.08 -11.70
N VAL A 297 -19.92 34.89 -11.11
CA VAL A 297 -19.61 34.72 -9.69
C VAL A 297 -18.28 33.95 -9.57
N GLN A 298 -17.32 34.61 -8.93
CA GLN A 298 -15.94 34.17 -8.68
C GLN A 298 -15.92 33.22 -7.48
N LEU A 299 -15.31 32.04 -7.63
CA LEU A 299 -14.93 31.16 -6.51
C LEU A 299 -13.54 31.58 -6.01
N VAL A 300 -13.47 32.06 -4.77
CA VAL A 300 -12.24 32.43 -4.07
C VAL A 300 -11.50 31.16 -3.65
N GLY A 301 -10.21 31.10 -3.99
CA GLY A 301 -9.32 29.97 -3.74
C GLY A 301 -8.87 29.83 -2.29
N VAL A 302 -8.50 28.60 -1.96
CA VAL A 302 -7.62 28.28 -0.84
C VAL A 302 -6.45 27.50 -1.45
N GLU A 303 -5.33 28.19 -1.68
CA GLU A 303 -4.04 27.55 -1.93
C GLU A 303 -3.49 27.02 -0.60
N VAL A 304 -3.12 25.74 -0.56
CA VAL A 304 -2.32 25.18 0.53
C VAL A 304 -0.92 25.00 -0.03
N ASP A 305 -0.02 25.86 0.44
CA ASP A 305 1.38 25.92 0.07
C ASP A 305 2.15 24.79 0.80
N PHE A 306 2.75 23.87 0.05
CA PHE A 306 3.63 22.83 0.59
C PHE A 306 5.07 23.35 0.59
N ALA A 307 5.49 23.97 1.70
CA ALA A 307 6.90 24.21 1.96
C ALA A 307 7.55 22.92 2.48
N ILE A 308 8.38 22.31 1.63
CA ILE A 308 9.34 21.27 2.01
C ILE A 308 10.52 21.96 2.67
N ASN A 309 10.82 21.58 3.92
CA ASN A 309 12.16 21.58 4.50
C ASN A 309 12.38 20.24 5.19
#